data_AF-A0A1Q4X8M3-F1
#
_entry.id   AF-A0A1Q4X8M3-F1
#
_cell.length_a   1.000
_cell.length_b   1.000
_cell.length_c   1.000
_cell.angle_alpha   90.00
_cell.angle_beta   90.00
_cell.angle_gamma   90.00
#
_symmetry.space_group_name_H-M   'P 1'
#
loop_
_entity.id
_entity.type
_entity.pdbx_description
1 polymer ?
#
loop_
_entity_poly.entity_id
_entity_poly.type
_entity_poly.pdbx_seq_one_letter_code
_entity_poly.pdbx_strand_id
1 'polypeptide(L)' 'MPGYSPELNPDELLNADLKRNVNVSRAHNVDRLANETRRFLRRRRRQPHIVRGYFQAPHVRYAAM' A
#
# COMPACT_ATOMS: atom_id res chain seq x y z
N MET A 1 -22.05 -8.73 10.72
CA MET A 1 -20.62 -8.46 10.48
C MET A 1 -20.23 -7.32 11.40
N PRO A 2 -19.24 -7.44 12.29
CA PRO A 2 -18.72 -6.26 12.94
C PRO A 2 -18.04 -5.39 11.86
N GLY A 3 -18.30 -4.10 11.92
CA GLY A 3 -17.92 -3.11 10.91
C GLY A 3 -16.40 -3.07 10.74
N TYR A 4 -15.99 -2.82 9.50
CA TYR A 4 -14.61 -2.56 9.10
C TYR A 4 -13.86 -1.77 10.18
N SER A 5 -12.90 -2.40 10.85
CA SER A 5 -11.92 -1.73 11.71
C SER A 5 -10.89 -1.04 10.81
N PRO A 6 -10.88 0.30 10.72
CA PRO A 6 -10.03 1.06 9.80
C PRO A 6 -8.65 1.34 10.41
N GLU A 7 -8.24 0.59 11.43
CA GLU A 7 -6.96 0.82 12.09
C GLU A 7 -5.85 0.01 11.39
N LEU A 8 -5.40 0.58 10.26
CA LEU A 8 -4.11 0.34 9.60
C LEU A 8 -3.84 -1.12 9.22
N ASN A 9 -4.65 -1.61 8.29
CA ASN A 9 -4.28 -2.78 7.52
C ASN A 9 -3.07 -2.46 6.59
N PRO A 10 -2.17 -3.41 6.31
CA PRO A 10 -0.96 -3.18 5.52
C PRO A 10 -1.21 -2.63 4.11
N ASP A 11 -2.41 -2.83 3.57
CA ASP A 11 -2.88 -2.25 2.32
C ASP A 11 -3.12 -0.73 2.41
N GLU A 12 -3.57 -0.20 3.56
CA GLU A 12 -3.68 1.26 3.74
C GLU A 12 -2.31 1.93 3.77
N LEU A 13 -1.32 1.31 4.41
CA LEU A 13 0.07 1.76 4.41
C LEU A 13 0.68 1.71 3.00
N LEU A 14 0.41 0.64 2.25
CA LEU A 14 0.80 0.53 0.86
C LEU A 14 0.12 1.59 -0.01
N ASN A 15 -1.16 1.87 0.23
CA ASN A 15 -1.93 2.90 -0.48
C ASN A 15 -1.40 4.30 -0.20
N ALA A 16 -1.02 4.60 1.05
CA ALA A 16 -0.40 5.87 1.42
C ALA A 16 0.98 6.03 0.75
N ASP A 17 1.81 4.98 0.77
CA ASP A 17 3.12 4.99 0.11
C ASP A 17 2.98 5.11 -1.41
N LEU A 18 2.00 4.44 -2.01
CA LEU A 18 1.67 4.57 -3.43
C LEU A 18 1.23 6.00 -3.76
N LYS A 19 0.31 6.61 -3.00
CA LYS A 19 -0.15 8.00 -3.21
C LYS A 19 0.98 9.02 -3.05
N ARG A 20 1.98 8.73 -2.20
CA ARG A 20 3.14 9.60 -1.98
C ARG A 20 4.21 9.49 -3.08
N ASN A 21 4.39 8.30 -3.65
CA ASN A 21 5.45 8.03 -4.64
C ASN A 21 4.96 8.06 -6.08
N VAL A 22 3.67 7.77 -6.30
CA VAL A 22 2.99 7.91 -7.59
C VAL A 22 2.19 9.20 -7.52
N ASN A 23 2.64 10.21 -8.26
CA ASN A 23 1.90 11.46 -8.38
C ASN A 23 0.66 11.21 -9.25
N VAL A 24 -0.42 10.75 -8.62
CA VAL A 24 -1.71 10.45 -9.25
C VAL A 24 -2.24 11.67 -10.00
N SER A 25 -2.01 12.88 -9.48
CA SER A 25 -2.44 14.14 -10.10
C SER A 25 -1.75 14.46 -11.43
N ARG A 26 -0.60 13.82 -11.75
CA ARG A 26 0.08 13.91 -13.05
C ARG A 26 -0.32 12.83 -14.04
N ALA A 27 -1.10 11.84 -13.62
CA ALA A 27 -1.56 10.77 -14.49
C ALA A 27 -2.83 11.20 -15.22
N HIS A 28 -2.68 11.89 -16.35
CA HIS A 28 -3.79 12.36 -17.20
C HIS A 28 -4.60 11.24 -17.88
N ASN A 29 -4.21 9.97 -17.70
CA ASN A 29 -4.89 8.80 -18.25
C ASN A 29 -4.81 7.62 -17.27
N VAL A 30 -5.91 6.87 -17.12
CA VAL A 30 -6.05 5.63 -16.35
C VAL A 30 -4.98 4.60 -16.72
N ASP A 31 -4.64 4.46 -18.00
CA ASP A 31 -3.59 3.51 -18.43
C ASP A 31 -2.22 3.86 -17.87
N ARG A 32 -1.91 5.16 -17.84
CA ARG A 32 -0.65 5.67 -17.29
C ARG A 32 -0.61 5.48 -15.78
N LEU A 33 -1.73 5.74 -15.09
CA LEU A 33 -1.85 5.49 -13.66
C LEU A 33 -1.68 4.01 -13.34
N ALA A 34 -2.32 3.13 -14.10
CA ALA A 34 -2.19 1.68 -13.93
C ALA A 34 -0.76 1.19 -14.17
N ASN A 35 -0.06 1.73 -15.17
CA ASN A 35 1.33 1.39 -15.45
C ASN A 35 2.29 1.88 -14.36
N GLU A 36 2.14 3.11 -13.87
CA GLU A 36 2.96 3.62 -12.77
C GLU A 36 2.69 2.84 -11.47
N THR A 37 1.43 2.52 -11.16
CA THR A 37 1.05 1.64 -10.05
C THR A 37 1.71 0.28 -10.16
N ARG A 38 1.63 -0.38 -11.32
CA ARG A 38 2.28 -1.69 -11.56
C ARG A 38 3.80 -1.60 -11.41
N ARG A 39 4.42 -0.54 -11.94
CA ARG A 39 5.87 -0.31 -11.82
C ARG A 39 6.29 -0.12 -10.37
N PHE A 40 5.53 0.67 -9.62
CA PHE A 40 5.73 0.90 -8.19
C PHE A 40 5.63 -0.40 -7.39
N LEU A 41 4.56 -1.18 -7.57
CA LEU A 41 4.37 -2.45 -6.89
C LEU A 41 5.47 -3.47 -7.23
N ARG A 42 5.88 -3.55 -8.50
CA ARG A 42 7.02 -4.40 -8.91
C ARG A 42 8.32 -3.97 -8.23
N ARG A 43 8.56 -2.68 -8.08
CA ARG A 43 9.73 -2.14 -7.37
C ARG A 43 9.67 -2.46 -5.87
N ARG A 44 8.50 -2.35 -5.23
CA ARG A 44 8.31 -2.68 -3.82
C ARG A 44 8.47 -4.17 -3.55
N ARG A 45 8.00 -5.04 -4.45
CA ARG A 45 8.24 -6.50 -4.36
C ARG A 45 9.72 -6.87 -4.32
N ARG A 46 10.60 -6.07 -4.95
CA ARG A 46 12.07 -6.26 -4.92
C ARG A 46 12.74 -5.66 -3.68
N GLN A 47 11.99 -5.03 -2.78
CA GLN A 47 12.46 -4.42 -1.52
C GLN A 47 11.79 -5.11 -0.33
N PRO A 48 12.20 -6.36 0.01
CA PRO A 48 11.53 -7.15 1.02
C PRO A 48 11.52 -6.49 2.40
N HIS A 49 12.51 -5.66 2.72
CA HIS A 49 12.55 -4.90 3.98
C HIS A 49 11.42 -3.87 4.10
N ILE A 50 11.03 -3.19 3.00
CA ILE A 50 9.90 -2.25 2.99
C ILE A 50 8.58 -3.00 3.07
N VAL A 51 8.46 -4.10 2.32
CA VAL A 51 7.25 -4.95 2.35
C VAL A 51 7.02 -5.47 3.77
N ARG A 52 8.07 -5.97 4.43
CA ARG A 52 8.01 -6.39 5.84
C ARG A 52 7.62 -5.22 6.76
N GLY A 53 8.09 -4.01 6.48
CA GLY A 53 7.71 -2.79 7.21
C GLY A 53 6.21 -2.51 7.21
N TYR A 54 5.49 -2.82 6.11
CA TYR A 54 4.03 -2.69 6.08
C TYR A 54 3.32 -3.66 7.04
N PHE A 55 3.90 -4.85 7.27
CA PHE A 55 3.37 -5.86 8.19
C PHE A 55 3.89 -5.74 9.62
N GLN A 56 4.89 -4.88 9.86
CA GLN A 56 5.50 -4.65 11.18
C GLN A 56 4.99 -3.40 11.88
N ALA A 57 4.04 -2.67 11.28
CA ALA A 57 3.41 -1.52 11.92
C ALA A 57 2.78 -1.97 13.27
N PRO A 58 2.89 -1.19 14.36
CA PRO A 58 2.53 -1.62 15.72
C PRO A 58 1.07 -2.06 15.96
N HIS A 59 0.19 -1.93 14.96
CA HIS A 59 -1.24 -2.20 15.07
C HIS A 59 -1.69 -3.57 14.53
N VAL A 60 -0.79 -4.43 14.02
CA VAL A 60 -1.18 -5.80 13.58
C VAL A 60 -1.34 -6.75 14.77
N ARG A 61 -2.17 -6.37 15.76
CA ARG A 61 -2.45 -7.14 16.99
C ARG A 61 -3.88 -7.70 17.04
N TYR A 62 -4.54 -7.89 15.90
CA TYR A 62 -5.85 -8.54 15.85
C TYR A 62 -5.88 -9.88 15.08
N ALA A 63 -4.78 -10.33 14.47
CA ALA A 63 -4.73 -11.66 13.83
C ALA A 63 -4.53 -12.83 14.81
N ALA A 64 -4.83 -12.63 16.10
CA ALA A 64 -4.68 -13.63 17.16
C ALA A 64 -5.98 -13.85 17.97
N MET A 65 -7.14 -13.67 17.33
CA MET A 65 -8.42 -14.11 17.88
C MET A 65 -9.18 -14.97 16.87
#